data_AF-D4N720-F1
#
_entry.id   AF-D4N720-F1
#
_cell.length_a   1.000
_cell.length_b   1.000
_cell.length_c   1.000
_cell.angle_alpha   90.00
_cell.angle_beta   90.00
_cell.angle_gamma   90.00
#
_symmetry.space_group_name_H-M   'P 1'
#
loop_
_entity.id
_entity.type
_entity.pdbx_description
1 polymer ?
#
loop_
_entity_poly.entity_id
_entity_poly.type
_entity_poly.pdbx_seq_one_letter_code
_entity_poly.pdbx_strand_id
1 'polypeptide(L)'
;MIAKFQDKGSLFPLQWMPQFALEETLLLCGCNYNFVKNLDFLNRDELERFLVQSGIRIDDYINTAMDMSTEIHSGIKREDNQSPFLETHIWPVTRDVIRHYLTVNRNITSVEIVSAILHDVMEDNDRILDLYKTKEYGFDAYLKYRFGNRVYEICMGLKIKPLENFPGDNDQQRQLTRFHDYCKGLSSADYDMKVIKLVDRANNMKFISNMPKVDGRLVNSKLKRYLREAEDFYLSFALLEASTKDLYQNLRESYESLKSLNIP
;
A
#
# COMPACT_ATOMS: atom_id res chain seq x y z
N MET A 1 -78.60 -11.14 -6.63
CA MET A 1 -77.75 -10.21 -7.39
C MET A 1 -76.31 -10.63 -7.13
N ILE A 2 -75.65 -11.47 -7.96
CA ILE A 2 -75.11 -11.19 -9.31
C ILE A 2 -74.10 -10.02 -9.21
N ALA A 3 -72.79 -10.11 -9.51
CA ALA A 3 -71.99 -11.10 -10.23
C ALA A 3 -70.53 -11.18 -9.72
N LYS A 4 -69.93 -12.36 -9.91
CA LYS A 4 -68.48 -12.60 -10.05
C LYS A 4 -67.99 -12.11 -11.42
N PHE A 5 -66.70 -11.76 -11.55
CA PHE A 5 -65.91 -12.14 -12.73
C PHE A 5 -64.43 -12.38 -12.34
N GLN A 6 -63.95 -13.57 -12.72
CA GLN A 6 -62.56 -13.99 -12.85
C GLN A 6 -62.07 -13.64 -14.28
N ASP A 7 -60.77 -13.46 -14.49
CA ASP A 7 -59.96 -14.28 -15.44
C ASP A 7 -58.48 -13.82 -15.42
N LYS A 8 -57.52 -14.75 -15.23
CA LYS A 8 -56.63 -15.39 -16.24
C LYS A 8 -55.79 -14.35 -17.01
N GLY A 9 -54.45 -14.34 -16.99
CA GLY A 9 -53.52 -15.46 -17.20
C GLY A 9 -52.83 -15.28 -18.57
N SER A 10 -51.51 -15.10 -18.60
CA SER A 10 -50.55 -15.46 -19.69
C SER A 10 -49.14 -15.01 -19.27
N LEU A 11 -48.19 -15.91 -19.02
CA LEU A 11 -47.28 -16.59 -19.97
C LEU A 11 -46.18 -15.66 -20.55
N PHE A 12 -44.96 -15.84 -20.03
CA PHE A 12 -43.57 -15.60 -20.51
C PHE A 12 -43.36 -15.47 -22.05
N PRO A 13 -42.17 -15.08 -22.63
CA PRO A 13 -40.78 -15.03 -22.09
C PRO A 13 -39.86 -13.91 -22.68
N LEU A 14 -38.53 -14.02 -22.42
CA LEU A 14 -37.36 -13.45 -23.14
C LEU A 14 -37.05 -11.94 -22.95
N GLN A 15 -35.83 -11.41 -23.02
CA GLN A 15 -34.41 -11.81 -22.95
C GLN A 15 -33.64 -10.53 -23.41
N TRP A 16 -32.52 -10.15 -22.77
CA TRP A 16 -31.59 -9.04 -23.16
C TRP A 16 -32.15 -7.61 -23.00
N MET A 17 -31.57 -6.67 -22.23
CA MET A 17 -30.28 -5.95 -22.45
C MET A 17 -30.02 -4.93 -21.28
N PRO A 18 -28.94 -4.10 -21.23
CA PRO A 18 -27.90 -4.18 -20.18
C PRO A 18 -27.68 -2.90 -19.33
N GLN A 19 -26.82 -3.02 -18.30
CA GLN A 19 -25.85 -2.06 -17.73
C GLN A 19 -26.25 -0.61 -17.34
N PHE A 20 -25.74 -0.20 -16.16
CA PHE A 20 -25.73 1.13 -15.53
C PHE A 20 -26.99 1.56 -14.77
N ALA A 21 -26.90 1.51 -13.43
CA ALA A 21 -27.38 2.54 -12.48
C ALA A 21 -27.60 1.93 -11.09
N LEU A 22 -26.53 1.77 -10.30
CA LEU A 22 -26.61 1.67 -8.84
C LEU A 22 -25.36 2.33 -8.24
N GLU A 23 -25.16 3.60 -8.59
CA GLU A 23 -24.54 4.59 -7.69
C GLU A 23 -25.67 5.53 -7.25
N GLU A 24 -25.55 6.10 -6.05
CA GLU A 24 -26.44 7.09 -5.43
C GLU A 24 -27.60 6.58 -4.58
N THR A 25 -27.28 5.95 -3.45
CA THR A 25 -28.03 6.25 -2.21
C THR A 25 -27.16 6.02 -0.98
N LEU A 26 -26.39 7.04 -0.56
CA LEU A 26 -25.90 7.23 0.81
C LEU A 26 -25.28 8.63 0.91
N LEU A 27 -26.15 9.65 0.93
CA LEU A 27 -25.76 11.05 1.04
C LEU A 27 -26.69 11.74 2.04
N LEU A 28 -26.67 11.30 3.30
CA LEU A 28 -27.35 11.96 4.41
C LEU A 28 -26.60 11.78 5.75
N CYS A 29 -25.38 12.33 5.82
CA CYS A 29 -24.87 12.97 7.03
C CYS A 29 -23.75 13.91 6.62
N GLY A 30 -23.88 15.19 6.96
CA GLY A 30 -23.03 16.27 6.48
C GLY A 30 -21.56 16.11 6.88
N CYS A 31 -20.75 15.69 5.92
CA CYS A 31 -19.34 16.04 5.79
C CYS A 31 -19.08 16.19 4.29
N ASN A 32 -18.58 17.34 3.87
CA ASN A 32 -18.33 17.67 2.48
C ASN A 32 -17.07 16.93 2.00
N TYR A 33 -17.20 15.61 1.78
CA TYR A 33 -16.16 14.78 1.18
C TYR A 33 -16.40 14.72 -0.33
N ASN A 34 -15.81 15.65 -1.07
CA ASN A 34 -15.44 15.36 -2.45
C ASN A 34 -14.24 14.40 -2.39
N PHE A 35 -14.50 13.15 -2.00
CA PHE A 35 -13.50 12.10 -1.91
C PHE A 35 -13.09 11.72 -3.34
N VAL A 36 -11.80 11.74 -3.61
CA VAL A 36 -11.18 11.31 -4.86
C VAL A 36 -11.68 9.89 -5.17
N LYS A 37 -12.55 9.72 -6.17
CA LYS A 37 -13.27 8.47 -6.50
C LYS A 37 -12.38 7.24 -6.82
N ASN A 38 -11.05 7.33 -6.74
CA ASN A 38 -10.11 6.27 -7.13
C ASN A 38 -9.00 5.99 -6.09
N LEU A 39 -9.11 6.52 -4.88
CA LEU A 39 -8.12 6.24 -3.84
C LEU A 39 -8.39 4.86 -3.23
N ASP A 40 -7.35 4.03 -3.13
CA ASP A 40 -7.43 2.70 -2.54
C ASP A 40 -7.46 2.82 -1.01
N PHE A 41 -8.64 3.09 -0.47
CA PHE A 41 -8.87 3.24 0.96
C PHE A 41 -9.27 1.89 1.57
N LEU A 42 -8.62 1.54 2.67
CA LEU A 42 -8.89 0.34 3.45
C LEU A 42 -8.69 0.64 4.94
N ASN A 43 -9.73 0.57 5.75
CA ASN A 43 -9.58 0.71 7.20
C ASN A 43 -9.15 -0.60 7.89
N ARG A 44 -8.81 -0.52 9.18
CA ARG A 44 -8.38 -1.67 9.97
C ARG A 44 -9.42 -2.79 9.98
N ASP A 45 -10.68 -2.49 10.26
CA ASP A 45 -11.75 -3.50 10.31
C ASP A 45 -11.94 -4.21 8.95
N GLU A 46 -11.76 -3.50 7.85
CA GLU A 46 -11.79 -4.07 6.50
C GLU A 46 -10.60 -4.98 6.23
N LEU A 47 -9.40 -4.60 6.69
CA LEU A 47 -8.23 -5.47 6.63
C LEU A 47 -8.44 -6.73 7.47
N GLU A 48 -8.95 -6.61 8.70
CA GLU A 48 -9.23 -7.76 9.57
C GLU A 48 -10.26 -8.71 8.93
N ARG A 49 -11.33 -8.17 8.34
CA ARG A 49 -12.30 -8.97 7.57
C ARG A 49 -11.63 -9.69 6.40
N PHE A 50 -10.76 -9.00 5.65
CA PHE A 50 -10.02 -9.59 4.55
C PHE A 50 -9.10 -10.73 5.00
N LEU A 51 -8.39 -10.58 6.13
CA LEU A 51 -7.55 -11.64 6.71
C LEU A 51 -8.37 -12.89 7.01
N VAL A 52 -9.49 -12.74 7.73
CA VAL A 52 -10.36 -13.86 8.10
C VAL A 52 -10.95 -14.54 6.86
N GLN A 53 -11.42 -13.77 5.89
CA GLN A 53 -11.95 -14.30 4.62
C GLN A 53 -10.88 -15.04 3.80
N SER A 54 -9.61 -14.66 3.95
CA SER A 54 -8.47 -15.30 3.32
C SER A 54 -7.97 -16.54 4.07
N GLY A 55 -8.67 -16.98 5.12
CA GLY A 55 -8.28 -18.12 5.94
C GLY A 55 -7.13 -17.84 6.91
N ILE A 56 -6.78 -16.57 7.11
CA ILE A 56 -5.71 -16.16 8.05
C ILE A 56 -6.33 -15.94 9.43
N ARG A 57 -5.79 -16.65 10.42
CA ARG A 57 -6.13 -16.40 11.82
C ARG A 57 -5.39 -15.16 12.29
N ILE A 58 -6.14 -14.19 12.80
CA ILE A 58 -5.58 -13.02 13.49
C ILE A 58 -5.18 -13.47 14.90
N ASP A 59 -3.87 -13.45 15.18
CA ASP A 59 -3.29 -13.77 16.48
C ASP A 59 -2.76 -12.50 17.17
N ASP A 60 -2.26 -12.65 18.40
CA ASP A 60 -1.71 -11.53 19.18
C ASP A 60 -0.50 -10.88 18.50
N TYR A 61 0.20 -11.62 17.65
CA TYR A 61 1.37 -11.15 16.93
C TYR A 61 0.98 -10.16 15.82
N ILE A 62 -0.04 -10.51 15.03
CA ILE A 62 -0.64 -9.61 14.03
C ILE A 62 -1.31 -8.41 14.72
N ASN A 63 -2.09 -8.63 15.78
CA ASN A 63 -2.77 -7.54 16.51
C ASN A 63 -1.76 -6.53 17.07
N THR A 64 -0.68 -7.01 17.69
CA THR A 64 0.39 -6.14 18.19
C THR A 64 0.99 -5.28 17.08
N ALA A 65 1.21 -5.85 15.89
CA ALA A 65 1.77 -5.11 14.76
C ALA A 65 0.80 -4.03 14.26
N MET A 66 -0.50 -4.35 14.19
CA MET A 66 -1.53 -3.38 13.83
C MET A 66 -1.59 -2.23 14.84
N ASP A 67 -1.55 -2.54 16.13
CA ASP A 67 -1.57 -1.54 17.21
C ASP A 67 -0.34 -0.62 17.13
N MET A 68 0.84 -1.19 16.93
CA MET A 68 2.07 -0.40 16.77
C MET A 68 2.02 0.50 15.54
N SER A 69 1.63 -0.04 14.39
CA SER A 69 1.53 0.76 13.17
C SER A 69 0.50 1.88 13.33
N THR A 70 -0.62 1.59 14.01
CA THR A 70 -1.63 2.61 14.37
C THR A 70 -1.04 3.71 15.25
N GLU A 71 -0.25 3.36 16.27
CA GLU A 71 0.39 4.32 17.17
C GLU A 71 1.36 5.23 16.41
N ILE A 72 2.29 4.65 15.65
CA ILE A 72 3.36 5.37 14.95
C ILE A 72 2.79 6.27 13.86
N HIS A 73 1.81 5.78 13.10
CA HIS A 73 1.26 6.50 11.96
C HIS A 73 -0.02 7.27 12.26
N SER A 74 -0.41 7.40 13.54
CA SER A 74 -1.59 8.17 13.94
C SER A 74 -1.47 9.63 13.52
N GLY A 75 -2.51 10.15 12.85
CA GLY A 75 -2.54 11.53 12.38
C GLY A 75 -1.58 11.86 11.23
N ILE A 76 -0.81 10.89 10.73
CA ILE A 76 0.02 11.07 9.54
C ILE A 76 -0.89 11.14 8.32
N LYS A 77 -0.62 12.12 7.46
CA LYS A 77 -1.31 12.29 6.20
C LYS A 77 -0.34 12.05 5.05
N ARG A 78 -0.89 11.60 3.92
CA ARG A 78 -0.20 11.49 2.65
C ARG A 78 0.17 12.86 2.10
N GLU A 79 0.78 12.85 0.93
CA GLU A 79 1.27 14.02 0.21
C GLU A 79 0.21 15.07 -0.15
N ASP A 80 -1.06 14.69 -0.14
CA ASP A 80 -2.18 15.61 -0.34
C ASP A 80 -2.58 16.38 0.94
N ASN A 81 -1.93 16.10 2.07
CA ASN A 81 -2.25 16.64 3.40
C ASN A 81 -3.70 16.38 3.84
N GLN A 82 -4.37 15.39 3.26
CA GLN A 82 -5.77 15.05 3.53
C GLN A 82 -5.95 13.57 3.79
N SER A 83 -5.43 12.73 2.90
CA SER A 83 -5.57 11.28 2.96
C SER A 83 -4.79 10.70 4.14
N PRO A 84 -5.41 9.90 5.03
CA PRO A 84 -4.73 9.34 6.18
C PRO A 84 -3.79 8.21 5.75
N PHE A 85 -2.59 8.18 6.33
CA PHE A 85 -1.50 7.32 5.88
C PHE A 85 -1.81 5.84 6.05
N LEU A 86 -2.37 5.45 7.20
CA LEU A 86 -2.72 4.07 7.51
C LEU A 86 -3.66 3.47 6.47
N GLU A 87 -4.78 4.14 6.20
CA GLU A 87 -5.87 3.61 5.38
C GLU A 87 -5.61 3.73 3.88
N THR A 88 -4.63 4.53 3.47
CA THR A 88 -4.31 4.73 2.06
C THR A 88 -2.95 4.16 1.67
N HIS A 89 -2.16 3.72 2.65
CA HIS A 89 -0.84 3.13 2.45
C HIS A 89 -0.67 1.80 3.17
N ILE A 90 -0.58 1.80 4.50
CA ILE A 90 -0.17 0.63 5.29
C ILE A 90 -1.14 -0.54 5.12
N TRP A 91 -2.43 -0.32 5.31
CA TRP A 91 -3.44 -1.38 5.21
C TRP A 91 -3.61 -1.88 3.76
N PRO A 92 -3.72 -1.00 2.74
CA PRO A 92 -3.73 -1.44 1.34
C PRO A 92 -2.49 -2.24 0.93
N VAL A 93 -1.28 -1.80 1.32
CA VAL A 93 -0.03 -2.52 1.03
C VAL A 93 -0.05 -3.90 1.67
N THR A 94 -0.45 -4.00 2.94
CA THR A 94 -0.57 -5.29 3.65
C THR A 94 -1.54 -6.23 2.92
N ARG A 95 -2.73 -5.76 2.58
CA ARG A 95 -3.74 -6.53 1.83
C ARG A 95 -3.19 -7.04 0.50
N ASP A 96 -2.48 -6.19 -0.24
CA ASP A 96 -2.00 -6.51 -1.59
C ASP A 96 -0.79 -7.45 -1.57
N VAL A 97 0.07 -7.37 -0.56
CA VAL A 97 1.10 -8.38 -0.28
C VAL A 97 0.45 -9.74 -0.05
N ILE A 98 -0.55 -9.83 0.83
CA ILE A 98 -1.24 -11.09 1.11
C ILE A 98 -1.93 -11.64 -0.14
N ARG A 99 -2.63 -10.78 -0.89
CA ARG A 99 -3.28 -11.16 -2.15
C ARG A 99 -2.30 -11.78 -3.14
N HIS A 100 -1.10 -11.20 -3.24
CA HIS A 100 -0.04 -11.74 -4.08
C HIS A 100 0.34 -13.17 -3.66
N TYR A 101 0.63 -13.41 -2.38
CA TYR A 101 0.97 -14.74 -1.87
C TYR A 101 -0.11 -15.78 -2.19
N LEU A 102 -1.38 -15.42 -1.99
CA LEU A 102 -2.52 -16.27 -2.31
C LEU A 102 -2.61 -16.57 -3.81
N THR A 103 -2.37 -15.56 -4.66
CA THR A 103 -2.44 -15.67 -6.11
C THR A 103 -1.35 -16.57 -6.69
N VAL A 104 -0.14 -16.50 -6.14
CA VAL A 104 0.97 -17.37 -6.57
C VAL A 104 1.02 -18.70 -5.81
N ASN A 105 0.01 -18.99 -4.99
CA ASN A 105 -0.10 -20.19 -4.17
C ASN A 105 1.16 -20.46 -3.32
N ARG A 106 1.72 -19.38 -2.75
CA ARG A 106 2.85 -19.45 -1.82
C ARG A 106 2.34 -19.35 -0.40
N ASN A 107 2.88 -20.19 0.48
CA ASN A 107 2.58 -20.11 1.90
C ASN A 107 2.95 -18.74 2.45
N ILE A 108 2.03 -18.17 3.22
CA ILE A 108 2.23 -16.93 3.96
C ILE A 108 2.05 -17.24 5.45
N THR A 109 2.92 -16.69 6.28
CA THR A 109 2.87 -16.83 7.73
C THR A 109 2.62 -15.47 8.38
N SER A 110 2.38 -15.45 9.69
CA SER A 110 2.25 -14.20 10.44
C SER A 110 3.50 -13.32 10.31
N VAL A 111 4.69 -13.85 10.01
CA VAL A 111 5.94 -13.08 9.84
C VAL A 111 5.86 -12.17 8.61
N GLU A 112 5.44 -12.68 7.44
CA GLU A 112 5.33 -11.87 6.23
C GLU A 112 4.22 -10.81 6.37
N ILE A 113 3.11 -11.17 7.03
CA ILE A 113 2.00 -10.25 7.29
C ILE A 113 2.44 -9.12 8.22
N VAL A 114 3.08 -9.45 9.34
CA VAL A 114 3.61 -8.45 10.29
C VAL A 114 4.67 -7.58 9.63
N SER A 115 5.53 -8.15 8.78
CA SER A 115 6.53 -7.37 8.04
C SER A 115 5.88 -6.37 7.07
N ALA A 116 4.77 -6.74 6.41
CA ALA A 116 4.03 -5.83 5.56
C ALA A 116 3.31 -4.72 6.36
N ILE A 117 2.76 -5.04 7.54
CA ILE A 117 2.14 -4.05 8.45
C ILE A 117 3.17 -3.02 8.93
N LEU A 118 4.40 -3.47 9.19
CA LEU A 118 5.45 -2.68 9.81
C LEU A 118 6.48 -2.13 8.81
N HIS A 119 6.27 -2.24 7.51
CA HIS A 119 7.32 -1.98 6.52
C HIS A 119 7.93 -0.56 6.60
N ASP A 120 7.14 0.44 6.97
CA ASP A 120 7.55 1.85 7.06
C ASP A 120 7.86 2.35 8.47
N VAL A 121 7.69 1.52 9.52
CA VAL A 121 7.85 1.98 10.92
C VAL A 121 9.28 2.42 11.24
N MET A 122 10.26 1.94 10.48
CA MET A 122 11.66 2.31 10.65
C MET A 122 11.99 3.65 10.00
N GLU A 123 11.18 4.15 9.07
CA GLU A 123 11.30 5.50 8.49
C GLU A 123 10.63 6.55 9.38
N ASP A 124 9.54 6.20 10.06
CA ASP A 124 8.73 7.09 10.91
C ASP A 124 8.97 6.92 12.42
N ASN A 125 10.06 6.28 12.80
CA ASN A 125 10.34 5.87 14.19
C ASN A 125 10.50 7.02 15.19
N ASP A 126 10.71 8.27 14.75
CA ASP A 126 10.80 9.43 15.64
C ASP A 126 9.47 9.78 16.34
N ARG A 127 8.37 9.11 15.98
CA ARG A 127 6.99 9.41 16.44
C ARG A 127 6.43 8.43 17.47
N ILE A 128 7.22 7.48 17.96
CA ILE A 128 6.76 6.47 18.92
C ILE A 128 6.39 7.12 20.25
N LEU A 129 5.15 6.88 20.71
CA LEU A 129 4.61 7.50 21.92
C LEU A 129 5.08 6.78 23.18
N ASP A 130 5.41 5.49 23.12
CA ASP A 130 6.16 4.79 24.18
C ASP A 130 7.67 5.17 24.16
N LEU A 131 7.92 6.47 24.35
CA LEU A 131 9.23 7.07 24.59
C LEU A 131 9.94 6.42 25.79
N TYR A 132 9.24 5.77 26.71
CA TYR A 132 9.85 5.18 27.90
C TYR A 132 10.58 3.86 27.56
N LYS A 133 9.96 2.95 26.80
CA LYS A 133 10.59 1.69 26.39
C LYS A 133 11.63 1.85 25.27
N THR A 134 11.45 2.82 24.39
CA THR A 134 12.41 3.10 23.31
C THR A 134 13.64 3.89 23.78
N LYS A 135 13.55 4.63 24.89
CA LYS A 135 14.71 5.35 25.48
C LYS A 135 15.69 4.47 26.24
N GLU A 136 15.24 3.35 26.81
CA GLU A 136 16.09 2.56 27.72
C GLU A 136 17.13 1.70 26.97
N TYR A 137 16.76 1.17 25.79
CA TYR A 137 17.66 0.35 24.97
C TYR A 137 17.51 0.53 23.43
N GLY A 138 16.68 1.49 22.97
CA GLY A 138 16.56 1.85 21.56
C GLY A 138 15.43 1.13 20.80
N PHE A 139 14.87 1.81 19.79
CA PHE A 139 13.77 1.26 18.96
C PHE A 139 14.15 -0.03 18.22
N ASP A 140 15.40 -0.14 17.76
CA ASP A 140 15.89 -1.33 17.08
C ASP A 140 15.79 -2.59 17.95
N ALA A 141 16.23 -2.48 19.20
CA ALA A 141 16.17 -3.59 20.15
C ALA A 141 14.73 -3.87 20.61
N TYR A 142 13.88 -2.85 20.68
CA TYR A 142 12.45 -3.03 20.92
C TYR A 142 11.77 -3.81 19.79
N LEU A 143 12.02 -3.44 18.52
CA LEU A 143 11.44 -4.13 17.37
C LEU A 143 11.93 -5.58 17.29
N LYS A 144 13.23 -5.85 17.53
CA LYS A 144 13.78 -7.20 17.62
C LYS A 144 13.14 -8.02 18.74
N TYR A 145 12.94 -7.44 19.92
CA TYR A 145 12.33 -8.13 21.05
C TYR A 145 10.86 -8.46 20.79
N ARG A 146 10.08 -7.50 20.28
CA ARG A 146 8.64 -7.68 20.05
C ARG A 146 8.33 -8.53 18.82
N PHE A 147 9.14 -8.41 17.76
CA PHE A 147 8.83 -9.02 16.47
C PHE A 147 9.86 -9.99 15.92
N GLY A 148 10.97 -10.21 16.63
CA GLY A 148 12.02 -11.10 16.20
C GLY A 148 12.93 -10.51 15.12
N ASN A 149 14.04 -11.19 14.88
CA ASN A 149 15.08 -10.71 13.97
C ASN A 149 14.61 -10.62 12.53
N ARG A 150 13.77 -11.56 12.06
CA ARG A 150 13.35 -11.60 10.65
C ARG A 150 12.53 -10.36 10.27
N VAL A 151 11.55 -9.98 11.07
CA VAL A 151 10.75 -8.76 10.83
C VAL A 151 11.63 -7.53 10.87
N TYR A 152 12.52 -7.44 11.88
CA TYR A 152 13.47 -6.33 11.98
C TYR A 152 14.36 -6.21 10.73
N GLU A 153 14.93 -7.32 10.25
CA GLU A 153 15.77 -7.35 9.04
C GLU A 153 15.00 -6.91 7.80
N ILE A 154 13.73 -7.31 7.66
CA ILE A 154 12.88 -6.87 6.54
C ILE A 154 12.64 -5.36 6.62
N CYS A 155 12.15 -4.85 7.75
CA CYS A 155 11.87 -3.42 7.92
C CYS A 155 13.14 -2.57 7.74
N MET A 156 14.29 -3.03 8.23
CA MET A 156 15.58 -2.35 8.04
C MET A 156 16.06 -2.36 6.60
N GLY A 157 15.84 -3.45 5.87
CA GLY A 157 16.19 -3.52 4.44
C GLY A 157 15.30 -2.63 3.57
N LEU A 158 14.05 -2.40 3.99
CA LEU A 158 13.11 -1.52 3.30
C LEU A 158 13.36 -0.03 3.58
N LYS A 159 13.91 0.30 4.76
CA LYS A 159 14.23 1.68 5.16
C LYS A 159 15.15 2.39 4.17
N ILE A 160 14.74 3.57 3.71
CA ILE A 160 15.60 4.52 3.00
C ILE A 160 16.55 5.18 4.00
N LYS A 161 17.86 4.99 3.76
CA LYS A 161 18.89 5.60 4.61
C LYS A 161 18.94 7.14 4.44
N PRO A 162 19.31 7.89 5.49
CA PRO A 162 19.49 9.35 5.43
C PRO A 162 20.45 9.77 4.30
N LEU A 163 20.17 10.91 3.66
CA LEU A 163 20.91 11.37 2.47
C LEU A 163 22.36 11.73 2.81
N GLU A 164 22.60 12.15 4.05
CA GLU A 164 23.88 12.58 4.61
C GLU A 164 24.90 11.44 4.65
N ASN A 165 24.42 10.19 4.61
CA ASN A 165 25.27 9.01 4.63
C ASN A 165 25.92 8.71 3.27
N PHE A 166 25.55 9.44 2.21
CA PHE A 166 25.98 9.13 0.84
C PHE A 166 26.88 10.23 0.27
N PRO A 167 27.95 9.85 -0.47
CA PRO A 167 28.86 10.81 -1.08
C PRO A 167 28.23 11.53 -2.29
N GLY A 168 28.70 12.76 -2.52
CA GLY A 168 28.32 13.60 -3.67
C GLY A 168 28.53 15.09 -3.40
N ASP A 169 28.88 15.83 -4.45
CA ASP A 169 29.16 17.27 -4.44
C ASP A 169 27.88 18.11 -4.27
N ASN A 170 26.71 17.51 -4.54
CA ASN A 170 25.39 18.12 -4.37
C ASN A 170 24.32 17.05 -4.08
N ASP A 171 23.13 17.50 -3.67
CA ASP A 171 22.02 16.63 -3.30
C ASP A 171 21.57 15.68 -4.43
N GLN A 172 21.66 16.11 -5.70
CA GLN A 172 21.26 15.25 -6.82
C GLN A 172 22.20 14.05 -6.95
N GLN A 173 23.51 14.28 -6.84
CA GLN A 173 24.50 13.20 -6.84
C GLN A 173 24.32 12.28 -5.64
N ARG A 174 24.09 12.83 -4.43
CA ARG A 174 23.84 12.02 -3.23
C ARG A 174 22.58 11.17 -3.37
N GLN A 175 21.51 11.73 -3.95
CA GLN A 175 20.26 10.99 -4.20
C GLN A 175 20.46 9.84 -5.18
N LEU A 176 21.25 10.06 -6.23
CA LEU A 176 21.60 9.02 -7.19
C LEU A 176 22.43 7.91 -6.53
N THR A 177 23.46 8.27 -5.76
CA THR A 177 24.29 7.29 -5.02
C THR A 177 23.45 6.47 -4.05
N ARG A 178 22.55 7.14 -3.31
CA ARG A 178 21.60 6.47 -2.42
C ARG A 178 20.68 5.51 -3.16
N PHE A 179 20.13 5.93 -4.30
CA PHE A 179 19.27 5.09 -5.11
C PHE A 179 20.02 3.85 -5.62
N HIS A 180 21.27 4.00 -6.08
CA HIS A 180 22.09 2.85 -6.48
C HIS A 180 22.39 1.88 -5.33
N ASP A 181 22.75 2.37 -4.14
CA ASP A 181 22.97 1.52 -2.96
C ASP A 181 21.69 0.76 -2.60
N TYR A 182 20.55 1.45 -2.64
CA TYR A 182 19.26 0.87 -2.34
C TYR A 182 18.85 -0.21 -3.35
N CYS A 183 19.02 0.06 -4.66
CA CYS A 183 18.78 -0.92 -5.72
C CYS A 183 19.68 -2.15 -5.57
N LYS A 184 20.96 -1.95 -5.22
CA LYS A 184 21.89 -3.04 -4.96
C LYS A 184 21.41 -3.92 -3.82
N GLY A 185 21.03 -3.32 -2.68
CA GLY A 185 20.47 -4.05 -1.53
C GLY A 185 19.23 -4.85 -1.91
N LEU A 186 18.27 -4.21 -2.58
CA LEU A 186 17.02 -4.85 -3.01
C LEU A 186 17.23 -5.96 -4.04
N SER A 187 18.21 -5.82 -4.94
CA SER A 187 18.49 -6.83 -5.97
C SER A 187 18.93 -8.19 -5.39
N SER A 188 19.51 -8.17 -4.18
CA SER A 188 19.88 -9.36 -3.41
C SER A 188 18.88 -9.72 -2.31
N ALA A 189 17.78 -8.98 -2.19
CA ALA A 189 16.83 -9.17 -1.10
C ALA A 189 15.99 -10.43 -1.30
N ASP A 190 15.58 -11.01 -0.17
CA ASP A 190 14.68 -12.15 -0.18
C ASP A 190 13.32 -11.79 -0.78
N TYR A 191 12.60 -12.84 -1.16
CA TYR A 191 11.29 -12.76 -1.78
C TYR A 191 10.31 -11.83 -1.03
N ASP A 192 10.26 -11.94 0.29
CA ASP A 192 9.29 -11.21 1.12
C ASP A 192 9.51 -9.69 1.03
N MET A 193 10.77 -9.27 1.09
CA MET A 193 11.16 -7.87 0.96
C MET A 193 10.89 -7.35 -0.46
N LYS A 194 11.19 -8.17 -1.48
CA LYS A 194 10.87 -7.86 -2.88
C LYS A 194 9.37 -7.62 -3.08
N VAL A 195 8.52 -8.52 -2.58
CA VAL A 195 7.07 -8.41 -2.69
C VAL A 195 6.56 -7.15 -2.00
N ILE A 196 6.95 -6.93 -0.73
CA ILE A 196 6.53 -5.74 0.01
C ILE A 196 6.93 -4.48 -0.75
N LYS A 197 8.18 -4.40 -1.24
CA LYS A 197 8.66 -3.21 -1.93
C LYS A 197 7.95 -2.92 -3.25
N LEU A 198 7.66 -3.96 -4.03
CA LEU A 198 6.94 -3.81 -5.30
C LEU A 198 5.50 -3.35 -5.06
N VAL A 199 4.83 -3.91 -4.05
CA VAL A 199 3.46 -3.50 -3.67
C VAL A 199 3.44 -2.07 -3.13
N ASP A 200 4.35 -1.73 -2.22
CA ASP A 200 4.57 -0.36 -1.71
C ASP A 200 4.73 0.61 -2.89
N ARG A 201 5.65 0.32 -3.82
CA ARG A 201 5.90 1.17 -4.97
C ARG A 201 4.66 1.34 -5.85
N ALA A 202 3.92 0.26 -6.14
CA ALA A 202 2.69 0.34 -6.93
C ALA A 202 1.63 1.21 -6.22
N ASN A 203 1.42 1.03 -4.91
CA ASN A 203 0.51 1.85 -4.12
C ASN A 203 0.90 3.33 -4.17
N ASN A 204 2.18 3.64 -3.95
CA ASN A 204 2.71 5.00 -3.99
C ASN A 204 2.52 5.66 -5.36
N MET A 205 2.74 4.92 -6.44
CA MET A 205 2.53 5.42 -7.79
C MET A 205 1.05 5.70 -8.08
N LYS A 206 0.16 4.77 -7.71
CA LYS A 206 -1.30 4.91 -7.83
C LYS A 206 -1.84 6.07 -7.00
N PHE A 207 -1.28 6.31 -5.82
CA PHE A 207 -1.69 7.45 -4.99
C PHE A 207 -1.36 8.78 -5.69
N ILE A 208 -0.10 8.95 -6.14
CA ILE A 208 0.33 10.18 -6.84
C ILE A 208 -0.47 10.41 -8.12
N SER A 209 -0.81 9.36 -8.88
CA SER A 209 -1.59 9.53 -10.11
C SER A 209 -3.02 10.04 -9.87
N ASN A 210 -3.56 9.84 -8.66
CA ASN A 210 -4.90 10.26 -8.29
C ASN A 210 -4.91 11.58 -7.49
N MET A 211 -3.74 12.14 -7.16
CA MET A 211 -3.67 13.40 -6.43
C MET A 211 -4.24 14.56 -7.27
N PRO A 212 -5.09 15.42 -6.69
CA PRO A 212 -5.48 16.66 -7.36
C PRO A 212 -4.25 17.56 -7.50
N LYS A 213 -4.10 18.25 -8.64
CA LYS A 213 -2.91 19.08 -9.01
C LYS A 213 -2.65 20.31 -8.11
N VAL A 214 -3.23 20.34 -6.91
CA VAL A 214 -3.33 21.50 -6.01
C VAL A 214 -1.96 21.96 -5.50
N ASP A 215 -0.98 21.05 -5.36
CA ASP A 215 0.43 21.39 -5.08
C ASP A 215 1.35 20.95 -6.24
N GLY A 216 1.27 21.71 -7.33
CA GLY A 216 1.91 21.35 -8.59
C GLY A 216 3.45 21.19 -8.52
N ARG A 217 4.17 21.73 -7.53
CA ARG A 217 5.65 21.57 -7.48
C ARG A 217 6.07 20.28 -6.80
N LEU A 218 5.50 19.96 -5.64
CA LEU A 218 5.81 18.73 -4.89
C LEU A 218 5.33 17.49 -5.66
N VAL A 219 4.13 17.57 -6.23
CA VAL A 219 3.58 16.47 -7.04
C VAL A 219 4.44 16.23 -8.28
N ASN A 220 4.85 17.29 -8.98
CA ASN A 220 5.71 17.13 -10.17
C ASN A 220 7.10 16.57 -9.84
N SER A 221 7.70 16.93 -8.70
CA SER A 221 9.00 16.38 -8.31
C SER A 221 8.90 14.89 -7.96
N LYS A 222 7.87 14.49 -7.20
CA LYS A 222 7.60 13.09 -6.87
C LYS A 222 7.25 12.26 -8.11
N LEU A 223 6.41 12.80 -9.00
CA LEU A 223 6.03 12.15 -10.25
C LEU A 223 7.26 11.86 -11.11
N LYS A 224 8.13 12.86 -11.35
CA LYS A 224 9.36 12.67 -12.12
C LYS A 224 10.30 11.64 -11.49
N ARG A 225 10.43 11.68 -10.16
CA ARG A 225 11.23 10.71 -9.41
C ARG A 225 10.68 9.29 -9.56
N TYR A 226 9.39 9.09 -9.35
CA TYR A 226 8.76 7.76 -9.43
C TYR A 226 8.83 7.17 -10.83
N LEU A 227 8.63 7.97 -11.87
CA LEU A 227 8.83 7.52 -13.26
C LEU A 227 10.26 7.05 -13.51
N ARG A 228 11.25 7.87 -13.13
CA ARG A 228 12.67 7.52 -13.29
C ARG A 228 13.02 6.24 -12.53
N GLU A 229 12.68 6.15 -11.25
CA GLU A 229 13.00 4.99 -10.43
C GLU A 229 12.28 3.71 -10.93
N ALA A 230 11.06 3.85 -11.47
CA ALA A 230 10.34 2.73 -12.08
C ALA A 230 11.03 2.23 -13.35
N GLU A 231 11.47 3.14 -14.23
CA GLU A 231 12.20 2.84 -15.46
C GLU A 231 13.59 2.25 -15.18
N ASP A 232 14.33 2.86 -14.26
CA ASP A 232 15.71 2.48 -13.95
C ASP A 232 15.80 1.17 -13.17
N PHE A 233 14.76 0.81 -12.40
CA PHE A 233 14.82 -0.34 -11.49
C PHE A 233 13.54 -1.16 -11.41
N TYR A 234 12.43 -0.59 -10.90
CA TYR A 234 11.34 -1.42 -10.39
C TYR A 234 10.66 -2.30 -11.45
N LEU A 235 10.50 -1.81 -12.69
CA LEU A 235 9.91 -2.61 -13.77
C LEU A 235 10.73 -3.87 -14.06
N SER A 236 12.05 -3.72 -14.13
CA SER A 236 12.97 -4.85 -14.33
C SER A 236 13.06 -5.72 -13.08
N PHE A 237 13.06 -5.11 -11.89
CA PHE A 237 13.16 -5.80 -10.60
C PHE A 237 12.04 -6.84 -10.42
N ALA A 238 10.81 -6.49 -10.81
CA ALA A 238 9.67 -7.43 -10.78
C ALA A 238 9.84 -8.67 -11.69
N LEU A 239 10.70 -8.56 -12.72
CA LEU A 239 10.98 -9.63 -13.68
C LEU A 239 12.20 -10.48 -13.33
N LEU A 240 13.10 -10.00 -12.46
CA LEU A 240 14.25 -10.78 -11.97
C LEU A 240 13.80 -12.04 -11.21
N GLU A 241 14.72 -13.00 -11.03
CA GLU A 241 14.43 -14.29 -10.40
C GLU A 241 13.76 -14.19 -9.02
N ALA A 242 13.03 -15.26 -8.73
CA ALA A 242 11.73 -15.24 -8.06
C ALA A 242 10.80 -14.16 -8.66
N SER A 243 10.47 -14.33 -9.95
CA SER A 243 9.68 -13.37 -10.73
C SER A 243 8.26 -13.23 -10.18
N THR A 244 7.78 -12.00 -10.06
CA THR A 244 6.44 -11.66 -9.55
C THR A 244 5.60 -11.06 -10.67
N LYS A 245 5.17 -11.89 -11.63
CA LYS A 245 4.56 -11.45 -12.89
C LYS A 245 3.24 -10.68 -12.69
N ASP A 246 2.45 -11.08 -11.71
CA ASP A 246 1.22 -10.41 -11.33
C ASP A 246 1.52 -9.00 -10.75
N LEU A 247 2.57 -8.87 -9.92
CA LEU A 247 3.01 -7.56 -9.42
C LEU A 247 3.61 -6.70 -10.52
N TYR A 248 4.33 -7.30 -11.49
CA TYR A 248 4.82 -6.57 -12.66
C TYR A 248 3.67 -5.90 -13.43
N GLN A 249 2.56 -6.62 -13.64
CA GLN A 249 1.41 -6.07 -14.33
C GLN A 249 0.83 -4.85 -13.59
N ASN A 250 0.61 -4.96 -12.28
CA ASN A 250 0.11 -3.85 -11.45
C ASN A 250 1.07 -2.65 -11.44
N LEU A 251 2.37 -2.93 -11.29
CA LEU A 251 3.42 -1.90 -11.34
C LEU A 251 3.44 -1.19 -12.70
N ARG A 252 3.29 -1.95 -13.80
CA ARG A 252 3.27 -1.42 -15.17
C ARG A 252 2.06 -0.52 -15.40
N GLU A 253 0.88 -0.94 -14.98
CA GLU A 253 -0.35 -0.14 -15.07
C GLU A 253 -0.22 1.18 -14.28
N SER A 254 0.33 1.10 -13.06
CA SER A 254 0.58 2.26 -12.22
C SER A 254 1.61 3.23 -12.85
N TYR A 255 2.67 2.68 -13.46
CA TYR A 255 3.65 3.46 -14.22
C TYR A 255 3.04 4.16 -15.44
N GLU A 256 2.28 3.46 -16.28
CA GLU A 256 1.66 4.06 -17.47
C GLU A 256 0.64 5.14 -17.08
N SER A 257 -0.10 4.92 -15.99
CA SER A 257 -1.02 5.91 -15.42
C SER A 257 -0.28 7.19 -15.02
N LEU A 258 0.83 7.08 -14.29
CA LEU A 258 1.69 8.23 -13.95
C LEU A 258 2.28 8.91 -15.19
N LYS A 259 2.73 8.12 -16.16
CA LYS A 259 3.38 8.62 -17.37
C LYS A 259 2.43 9.47 -18.20
N SER A 260 1.16 9.09 -18.27
CA SER A 260 0.11 9.84 -18.96
C SER A 260 -0.11 11.26 -18.39
N LEU A 261 0.24 11.46 -17.11
CA LEU A 261 0.15 12.77 -16.44
C LEU A 261 1.38 13.65 -16.69
N ASN A 262 2.48 13.06 -17.17
CA ASN A 262 3.74 13.75 -17.45
C ASN A 262 3.87 14.23 -18.90
N ILE A 263 2.77 14.24 -19.66
CA ILE A 263 2.79 14.69 -21.06
C ILE A 263 2.88 16.23 -21.06
N PRO A 264 3.89 16.81 -21.73
CA PRO A 264 4.06 18.26 -21.82
C PRO A 264 2.92 18.97 -22.54
#